data_AF-A0AAN7HS39-F1
#
_entry.id   AF-A0AAN7HS39-F1
#
_cell.length_a   1.000
_cell.length_b   1.000
_cell.length_c   1.000
_cell.angle_alpha   90.00
_cell.angle_beta   90.00
_cell.angle_gamma   90.00
#
_symmetry.space_group_name_H-M   'P 1'
#
loop_
_entity.id
_entity.type
_entity.pdbx_description
1 polymer ?
#
loop_
_entity_poly.entity_id
_entity_poly.type
_entity_poly.pdbx_seq_one_letter_code
_entity_poly.pdbx_strand_id
1 'polypeptide(L)' 'MGWPPQSPDLNPIKNMLALMKRRFNEYETATKGMSELYERVTEIWYDQMKPEDCQKVIESMPRRTAAVIKAKGKWTEY' A
#
# COMPACT_ATOMS: atom_id res chain seq x y z
N MET A 1 0.32 22.93 -6.86
CA MET A 1 0.14 21.61 -7.49
C MET A 1 -0.95 20.89 -6.71
N GLY A 2 -2.06 20.54 -7.36
CA GLY A 2 -3.21 19.90 -6.69
C GLY A 2 -3.17 18.38 -6.84
N TRP A 3 -3.80 17.67 -5.90
CA TRP A 3 -4.03 16.23 -6.02
C TRP A 3 -5.13 15.98 -7.06
N PRO A 4 -4.88 15.22 -8.14
CA PRO A 4 -5.91 14.95 -9.13
C PRO A 4 -7.03 14.09 -8.52
N PRO A 5 -8.31 14.36 -8.85
CA PRO A 5 -9.42 13.53 -8.39
C PRO A 5 -9.26 12.09 -8.90
N GLN A 6 -9.86 11.14 -8.20
CA GLN A 6 -9.91 9.72 -8.60
C GLN A 6 -8.53 9.09 -8.93
N SER A 7 -7.47 9.53 -8.25
CA SER A 7 -6.10 9.04 -8.49
C SER A 7 -5.56 8.20 -7.32
N PRO A 8 -6.15 7.02 -7.02
CA PRO A 8 -5.63 6.12 -5.99
C PRO A 8 -4.23 5.60 -6.35
N ASP A 9 -3.94 5.43 -7.65
CA ASP A 9 -2.65 5.05 -8.23
C ASP A 9 -1.53 6.04 -7.92
N LEU A 10 -1.88 7.25 -7.47
CA LEU A 10 -0.90 8.24 -7.02
C LEU A 10 -0.78 8.29 -5.50
N ASN A 11 -1.69 7.66 -4.75
CA ASN A 11 -1.67 7.69 -3.29
C ASN A 11 -0.65 6.66 -2.75
N PRO A 12 0.43 7.08 -2.06
CA PRO A 12 1.39 6.16 -1.47
C PRO A 12 0.76 5.19 -0.45
N ILE A 13 -0.27 5.62 0.29
CA ILE A 13 -0.88 4.78 1.33
C ILE A 13 -1.54 3.53 0.76
N LYS A 14 -2.02 3.57 -0.49
CA LYS A 14 -2.61 2.40 -1.16
C LYS A 14 -1.58 1.28 -1.32
N ASN A 15 -0.33 1.64 -1.64
CA ASN A 15 0.77 0.68 -1.73
C ASN A 15 1.18 0.15 -0.35
N MET A 16 1.20 1.01 0.66
CA MET A 16 1.48 0.59 2.04
C MET A 16 0.43 -0.42 2.54
N LEU A 17 -0.85 -0.15 2.29
CA LEU A 17 -1.93 -1.07 2.61
C LEU A 17 -1.86 -2.38 1.81
N ALA A 18 -1.40 -2.33 0.56
CA ALA A 18 -1.16 -3.54 -0.24
C ALA A 18 -0.02 -4.39 0.33
N LEU A 19 1.07 -3.76 0.81
CA LEU A 19 2.16 -4.45 1.50
C LEU A 19 1.68 -5.09 2.81
N MET A 20 0.92 -4.35 3.62
CA MET A 20 0.33 -4.85 4.86
C MET A 20 -0.56 -6.08 4.59
N LYS A 21 -1.40 -6.03 3.55
CA LYS A 21 -2.23 -7.18 3.14
C LYS A 21 -1.40 -8.39 2.69
N ARG A 22 -0.29 -8.17 1.99
CA ARG A 22 0.61 -9.27 1.59
C ARG A 22 1.17 -9.99 2.81
N ARG A 23 1.69 -9.24 3.79
CA ARG A 23 2.18 -9.81 5.06
C ARG A 23 1.08 -10.48 5.86
N PHE A 24 -0.11 -9.89 5.88
CA PHE A 24 -1.27 -10.51 6.54
C PHE A 24 -1.62 -11.87 5.91
N ASN A 25 -1.47 -12.01 4.58
CA ASN A 25 -1.70 -13.26 3.88
C ASN A 25 -0.56 -14.28 4.04
N GLU A 26 0.56 -13.93 4.68
CA GLU A 26 1.64 -14.87 5.01
C GLU A 26 1.31 -15.71 6.25
N TYR A 27 0.31 -15.32 7.06
CA TYR A 27 -0.18 -16.15 8.15
C TYR A 27 -0.80 -17.44 7.61
N GLU A 28 -0.38 -18.59 8.14
CA GLU A 28 -0.84 -19.91 7.70
C GLU A 28 -2.35 -20.15 7.93
N THR A 29 -2.91 -19.49 8.94
CA THR A 29 -4.29 -19.70 9.37
C THR A 29 -5.13 -18.45 9.20
N ALA A 30 -6.41 -18.64 8.86
CA ALA A 30 -7.39 -17.57 8.94
C ALA A 30 -7.57 -17.11 10.40
N THR A 31 -7.90 -15.84 10.58
CA THR A 31 -8.26 -15.27 11.89
C THR A 31 -9.56 -15.89 12.39
N LYS A 32 -9.64 -16.18 13.70
CA LYS A 32 -10.83 -16.75 14.36
C LYS A 32 -11.93 -15.73 14.60
N GLY A 33 -11.66 -14.44 14.40
CA GLY A 33 -12.63 -13.37 14.56
C GLY A 33 -12.01 -11.98 14.51
N MET A 34 -12.80 -10.95 14.83
CA MET A 34 -12.38 -9.55 14.72
C MET A 34 -11.25 -9.14 15.67
N SER A 35 -11.17 -9.72 16.88
CA SER A 35 -10.08 -9.41 17.83
C SER A 35 -8.73 -9.83 17.25
N GLU A 36 -8.63 -11.09 16.82
CA GLU A 36 -7.39 -11.63 16.25
C GLU A 36 -7.03 -10.94 14.93
N LEU A 37 -8.01 -10.56 14.12
CA LEU A 37 -7.77 -9.73 12.93
C LEU A 37 -7.14 -8.39 13.30
N TYR A 38 -7.70 -7.71 14.29
CA TYR A 38 -7.19 -6.42 14.75
C TYR A 38 -5.78 -6.54 15.32
N GLU A 39 -5.54 -7.56 16.15
CA GLU A 39 -4.23 -7.85 16.75
C GLU A 39 -3.17 -8.09 15.67
N ARG A 40 -3.42 -9.00 14.72
CA ARG A 40 -2.46 -9.30 13.63
C ARG A 40 -2.21 -8.09 12.74
N VAL A 41 -3.25 -7.33 12.36
CA VAL A 41 -3.07 -6.12 11.55
C VAL A 41 -2.24 -5.08 12.29
N THR A 42 -2.46 -4.93 13.60
CA THR A 42 -1.72 -4.02 14.46
C THR A 42 -0.25 -4.44 14.56
N GLU A 43 0.03 -5.72 14.82
CA GLU A 43 1.38 -6.29 14.86
C GLU A 43 2.12 -6.06 13.53
N ILE A 44 1.48 -6.35 12.39
CA ILE A 44 2.09 -6.10 11.07
C ILE A 44 2.45 -4.62 10.91
N TRP A 45 1.52 -3.72 11.26
CA TRP A 45 1.70 -2.29 11.05
C TRP A 45 2.76 -1.67 11.97
N TYR A 46 2.76 -1.99 13.25
CA TYR A 46 3.65 -1.36 14.23
C TYR A 46 4.99 -2.07 14.36
N ASP A 47 5.01 -3.41 14.28
CA ASP A 47 6.20 -4.20 14.63
C ASP A 47 6.94 -4.71 13.39
N GLN A 48 6.22 -5.03 12.31
CA GLN A 48 6.85 -5.60 11.11
C GLN A 48 7.17 -4.57 10.04
N MET A 49 6.31 -3.56 9.82
CA MET A 49 6.51 -2.54 8.78
C MET A 49 7.60 -1.55 9.21
N LYS A 50 8.62 -1.41 8.36
CA LYS A 50 9.83 -0.65 8.70
C LYS A 50 9.91 0.67 7.93
N PRO A 51 10.70 1.65 8.40
CA PRO A 51 10.94 2.89 7.66
C PRO A 51 11.41 2.67 6.21
N GLU A 52 12.16 1.60 5.95
CA GLU A 52 12.63 1.25 4.61
C GLU A 52 11.48 0.85 3.67
N ASP A 53 10.38 0.28 4.20
CA ASP A 53 9.19 -0.02 3.42
C ASP A 53 8.49 1.28 2.98
N CYS A 54 8.36 2.25 3.88
CA CYS A 54 7.86 3.59 3.58
C CYS A 54 8.71 4.26 2.50
N GLN A 55 10.05 4.21 2.66
CA GLN A 55 10.98 4.83 1.74
C GLN A 55 10.85 4.22 0.34
N LYS A 56 10.81 2.88 0.21
CA LYS A 56 10.60 2.21 -1.09
C LYS A 56 9.30 2.63 -1.78
N VAL A 57 8.22 2.81 -1.01
CA VAL A 57 6.94 3.28 -1.56
C VAL A 57 7.06 4.72 -2.08
N ILE A 58 7.73 5.61 -1.33
CA ILE A 58 7.95 6.99 -1.74
C ILE A 58 8.85 7.06 -2.98
N GLU A 59 9.96 6.33 -3.00
CA GLU A 59 10.90 6.25 -4.12
C GLU A 59 10.26 5.69 -5.40
N SER A 60 9.17 4.93 -5.28
CA SER A 60 8.40 4.45 -6.43
C SER A 60 7.56 5.53 -7.12
N MET A 61 7.27 6.66 -6.46
CA MET A 61 6.33 7.68 -6.93
C MET A 61 6.68 8.30 -8.28
N PRO A 62 7.93 8.67 -8.60
CA PRO A 62 8.28 9.21 -9.92
C PRO A 62 7.88 8.25 -11.06
N ARG A 63 8.09 6.94 -10.87
CA ARG A 63 7.72 5.91 -11.85
C ARG A 63 6.20 5.78 -12.01
N ARG A 64 5.44 5.87 -10.91
CA ARG A 64 3.95 5.84 -10.93
C ARG A 64 3.39 7.06 -11.64
N THR A 65 3.88 8.25 -11.32
CA THR A 65 3.50 9.50 -11.98
C THR A 65 3.80 9.44 -13.48
N ALA A 66 4.98 8.95 -13.88
CA ALA A 66 5.32 8.75 -15.28
C ALA A 66 4.37 7.77 -15.98
N ALA A 67 3.95 6.70 -15.32
CA ALA A 67 2.98 5.75 -15.85
C ALA A 67 1.61 6.40 -16.09
N VAL A 68 1.11 7.20 -15.15
CA VAL A 68 -0.16 7.95 -15.31
C VAL A 68 -0.07 8.96 -16.46
N ILE A 69 1.05 9.67 -16.58
CA ILE A 69 1.28 10.60 -17.71
C ILE A 69 1.28 9.85 -19.04
N LYS A 70 1.98 8.71 -19.12
CA LYS A 70 2.01 7.84 -20.31
C LYS A 70 0.61 7.30 -20.64
N ALA A 71 -0.18 6.98 -19.62
CA ALA A 71 -1.57 6.55 -19.75
C ALA A 71 -2.54 7.71 -20.07
N LYS A 72 -2.04 8.95 -20.23
CA LYS A 72 -2.84 10.16 -20.46
C LYS A 72 -3.91 10.37 -19.37
N GLY A 73 -3.53 10.14 -18.12
CA GLY A 73 -4.43 10.30 -16.96
C GLY A 73 -5.39 9.13 -16.73
N LYS A 74 -5.27 8.03 -17.48
CA LYS A 74 -6.03 6.80 -17.25
C LYS A 74 -5.35 5.91 -16.20
N TRP A 75 -6.10 4.91 -15.74
CA TRP A 75 -5.67 3.88 -14.80
C TRP A 75 -4.36 3.20 -15.21
N THR A 76 -3.58 2.84 -14.20
CA THR A 76 -2.31 2.11 -14.33
C THR A 76 -2.39 0.78 -13.57
N GLU A 77 -1.32 0.00 -13.58
CA GLU A 77 -1.22 -1.26 -12.82
C GLU A 77 -0.91 -1.04 -11.32
N TYR A 78 -0.88 0.21 -10.84
CA TYR A 78 -0.48 0.61 -9.48
C TYR A 78 -1.65 0.95 -8.55
#